data_AF-B0XLU3-F1
#
_entry.id   AF-B0XLU3-F1
#
_cell.length_a   1.000
_cell.length_b   1.000
_cell.length_c   1.000
_cell.angle_alpha   90.00
_cell.angle_beta   90.00
_cell.angle_gamma   90.00
#
_symmetry.space_group_name_H-M   'P 1'
#
loop_
_entity.id
_entity.type
_entity.pdbx_description
1 polymer ?
#
loop_
_entity_poly.entity_id
_entity_poly.type
_entity_poly.pdbx_seq_one_letter_code
_entity_poly.pdbx_strand_id
1 'polypeptide(L)' 'MSPQTCNLLEQAGGYVIEPRGPIEIKGKGKMHTYWLLGKKGFDKVLPTPPPIGFF' A
#
# COMPACT_ATOMS: atom_id res chain seq x y z
N MET A 1 2.81 -4.57 0.04
CA MET A 1 2.28 -5.02 -1.26
C MET A 1 3.22 -6.03 -1.91
N SER A 2 2.73 -7.02 -2.66
CA SER A 2 3.55 -8.04 -3.34
C SER A 2 4.16 -7.53 -4.66
N PRO A 3 5.20 -8.20 -5.21
CA PRO A 3 5.77 -7.84 -6.52
C PRO A 3 4.76 -7.94 -7.67
N GLN A 4 3.89 -8.96 -7.66
CA GLN A 4 2.88 -9.13 -8.71
C GLN A 4 1.90 -7.97 -8.73
N THR A 5 1.44 -7.52 -7.57
CA THR A 5 0.55 -6.35 -7.49
C THR A 5 1.28 -5.07 -7.89
N CYS A 6 2.57 -4.92 -7.55
CA CYS A 6 3.40 -3.79 -7.98
C CYS A 6 3.39 -3.65 -9.51
N ASN A 7 3.74 -4.72 -10.24
CA ASN A 7 3.81 -4.72 -11.71
C ASN A 7 2.47 -4.31 -12.34
N LEU A 8 1.35 -4.79 -11.78
CA LEU A 8 0.01 -4.44 -12.28
C LEU A 8 -0.33 -2.97 -12.04
N LEU A 9 0.07 -2.40 -10.90
CA LEU A 9 -0.16 -0.99 -10.61
C LEU A 9 0.75 -0.07 -11.45
N GLU A 10 1.99 -0.48 -11.71
CA GLU A 10 2.89 0.23 -12.62
C GLU A 10 2.33 0.24 -14.05
N GLN A 11 1.82 -0.89 -14.54
CA GLN A 11 1.15 -0.97 -15.84
C GLN A 11 -0.14 -0.13 -15.89
N ALA A 12 -0.91 -0.11 -14.80
CA ALA A 12 -2.12 0.71 -14.71
C ALA A 12 -1.81 2.22 -14.68
N GLY A 13 -0.61 2.59 -14.23
CA GLY A 13 -0.14 3.97 -14.20
C GLY A 13 -0.78 4.85 -13.13
N GLY A 14 -0.12 5.97 -12.83
CA GLY A 14 -0.63 6.97 -11.89
C GLY A 14 -0.58 6.58 -10.41
N TYR A 15 0.04 5.45 -10.05
CA TYR A 15 0.29 5.06 -8.66
C TYR A 15 1.70 5.46 -8.23
N VAL A 16 1.83 5.91 -6.99
CA VAL A 16 3.14 6.21 -6.37
C VAL A 16 3.51 5.03 -5.48
N ILE A 17 4.58 4.34 -5.83
CA ILE A 17 5.01 3.10 -5.19
C ILE A 17 6.46 3.24 -4.74
N GLU A 18 6.79 2.76 -3.55
CA GLU A 18 8.17 2.71 -3.07
C GLU A 18 8.57 1.30 -2.61
N PRO A 19 9.79 0.84 -2.92
CA PRO A 19 10.31 -0.42 -2.40
C PRO A 19 10.55 -0.30 -0.89
N ARG A 20 9.95 -1.19 -0.11
CA ARG A 20 10.25 -1.37 1.32
C ARG A 20 11.45 -2.30 1.52
N GLY A 21 11.66 -3.20 0.57
CA GLY A 21 12.61 -4.29 0.67
C GLY A 21 11.98 -5.59 1.18
N PRO A 22 12.82 -6.61 1.40
CA PRO A 22 12.35 -7.94 1.77
C PRO A 22 12.01 -8.07 3.26
N ILE A 23 10.84 -8.64 3.57
CA ILE A 23 10.40 -8.95 4.93
C ILE A 23 10.04 -10.43 5.09
N GLU A 24 10.11 -10.96 6.31
CA GLU A 24 9.63 -12.31 6.59
C GLU A 24 8.09 -12.34 6.67
N ILE A 25 7.48 -13.20 5.86
CA ILE A 25 6.06 -13.48 5.85
C ILE A 25 5.85 -14.92 6.33
N LYS A 26 5.08 -15.09 7.40
CA LYS A 26 4.73 -16.41 7.92
C LYS A 26 4.11 -17.28 6.80
N GLY A 27 4.70 -18.46 6.56
CA GLY A 27 4.25 -19.39 5.51
C GLY A 27 4.67 -19.04 4.08
N LYS A 28 5.37 -17.93 3.84
CA LYS A 28 5.91 -17.56 2.52
C LYS A 28 7.42 -17.26 2.53
N GLY A 29 8.05 -17.27 3.70
CA GLY A 29 9.47 -16.94 3.85
C GLY A 29 9.73 -15.46 3.58
N LYS A 30 10.93 -15.15 3.11
CA LYS A 30 11.36 -13.77 2.83
C LYS A 30 10.79 -13.31 1.49
N MET A 31 10.06 -12.21 1.49
CA MET A 31 9.37 -11.69 0.31
C MET A 31 9.61 -10.18 0.15
N HIS A 32 9.94 -9.76 -1.08
CA HIS A 32 10.02 -8.33 -1.42
C HIS A 32 8.65 -7.67 -1.28
N THR A 33 8.64 -6.52 -0.61
CA THR A 33 7.41 -5.76 -0.43
C THR A 33 7.59 -4.30 -0.81
N TYR A 34 6.45 -3.70 -1.15
CA TYR A 34 6.36 -2.32 -1.61
C TYR A 34 5.29 -1.57 -0.80
N TRP A 35 5.52 -0.29 -0.60
CA TRP A 35 4.55 0.68 -0.11
C TRP A 35 3.78 1.27 -1.27
N LEU A 36 2.47 1.39 -1.11
CA LEU A 36 1.62 2.16 -2.01
C LEU A 36 1.34 3.49 -1.34
N LEU A 37 1.95 4.57 -1.82
CA LEU A 37 1.90 5.88 -1.19
C LEU A 37 0.70 6.70 -1.66
N GLY A 38 0.20 6.45 -2.87
CA GLY A 38 -0.97 7.15 -3.38
C GLY A 38 -1.30 6.87 -4.84
N LYS A 39 -2.32 7.57 -5.33
CA LYS A 39 -2.73 7.57 -6.73
C LYS A 39 -2.97 9.02 -7.18
N LYS A 40 -2.43 9.40 -8.34
CA LYS A 40 -2.64 10.71 -8.96
C LYS A 40 -4.14 10.94 -9.19
N GLY A 41 -4.64 12.11 -8.77
CA GLY A 41 -6.06 12.46 -8.85
C GLY A 41 -6.94 11.78 -7.80
N PHE A 42 -6.35 11.15 -6.78
CA PHE A 42 -7.06 10.66 -5.61
C PHE A 42 -6.90 11.64 -4.44
N ASP A 43 -7.51 12.81 -4.56
CA ASP A 43 -7.42 13.90 -3.57
C ASP A 43 -8.53 13.82 -2.51
N LYS A 44 -9.02 12.60 -2.24
CA LYS A 44 -10.05 12.39 -1.21
C LYS A 44 -9.44 12.62 0.16
N VAL A 45 -10.04 13.53 0.91
CA VAL A 45 -9.71 13.70 2.33
C VAL A 45 -9.98 12.40 3.07
N LEU A 46 -9.12 12.09 4.06
CA LEU A 46 -9.39 10.99 4.97
C LEU A 46 -10.73 11.24 5.66
N PRO A 47 -11.57 10.21 5.85
CA PRO A 47 -12.78 10.38 6.64
C PRO A 47 -12.40 10.80 8.06
N THR A 48 -13.23 11.63 8.68
CA THR A 48 -13.09 11.92 10.11
C THR A 48 -13.15 10.59 10.87
N PRO A 49 -12.13 10.26 11.69
CA PRO A 49 -12.17 9.04 12.46
C PRO A 49 -13.38 9.09 13.41
N PRO A 50 -14.03 7.94 13.69
CA PRO A 50 -15.07 7.89 14.70
C PRO A 50 -14.50 8.36 16.05
N PRO A 51 -15.31 8.98 16.92
CA PRO A 51 -14.88 9.37 18.25
C PRO A 51 -14.27 8.17 18.97
N ILE A 52 -13.09 8.34 19.53
CA ILE A 52 -12.46 7.34 20.40
C ILE A 52 -13.19 7.44 21.76
N GLY A 53 -14.37 6.83 21.82
CA GLY A 53 -15.22 6.45 22.96
C GLY A 53 -15.39 7.39 24.17
N PHE A 54 -16.65 7.59 24.59
CA PHE A 54 -17.04 7.60 26.01
C PHE A 54 -18.45 6.99 26.14
N PHE A 55 -18.51 5.68 26.35
CA PHE A 55 -19.63 5.01 27.03
C PHE A 55 -19.12 4.51 28.37
#